data_AF-A0A1I5ICN9-F1
#
_entry.id   AF-A0A1I5ICN9-F1
#
_cell.length_a   1.000
_cell.length_b   1.000
_cell.length_c   1.000
_cell.angle_alpha   90.00
_cell.angle_beta   90.00
_cell.angle_gamma   90.00
#
_symmetry.space_group_name_H-M   'P 1'
#
loop_
_entity.id
_entity.type
_entity.pdbx_description
1 polymer ?
#
loop_
_entity_poly.entity_id
_entity_poly.type
_entity_poly.pdbx_seq_one_letter_code
_entity_poly.pdbx_strand_id
1 'polypeptide(L)'
;MITDPAGRLLCCGQTRSGSIHDLTQVRQAGLVERLALIPGVTLLADAGYQGLSTQTAGAVVTPRPARRKDPIPVFPAVAAAHEAERRAHASKRIRVEHGIGHLKNWQALSRHLGRRDHLDTILPAVAGLVSSQEWALRPELVHHPPRALPAGTAA
;
A
#
# COMPACT_ATOMS: atom_id res chain seq x y z
N MET A 1 0.64 -0.30 6.92
CA MET A 1 1.20 1.06 6.84
C MET A 1 0.90 1.64 5.46
N ILE A 2 0.92 2.95 5.31
CA ILE A 2 0.81 3.62 4.01
C ILE A 2 2.03 4.51 3.86
N THR A 3 2.63 4.48 2.67
CA THR A 3 3.77 5.32 2.29
C THR A 3 3.46 6.09 1.02
N ASP A 4 4.15 7.20 0.82
CA ASP A 4 4.08 7.94 -0.44
C ASP A 4 5.01 7.33 -1.52
N PRO A 5 5.02 7.85 -2.76
CA PRO A 5 5.85 7.29 -3.83
C PRO A 5 7.37 7.35 -3.58
N ALA A 6 7.84 8.18 -2.63
CA ALA A 6 9.24 8.25 -2.22
C ALA A 6 9.56 7.26 -1.07
N GLY A 7 8.57 6.52 -0.58
CA GLY A 7 8.73 5.55 0.51
C GLY A 7 8.61 6.16 1.90
N ARG A 8 8.24 7.44 2.02
CA ARG A 8 8.04 8.09 3.33
C ARG A 8 6.73 7.64 3.94
N LEU A 9 6.74 7.45 5.25
CA LEU A 9 5.57 7.01 5.98
C LEU A 9 4.51 8.11 6.08
N LEU A 10 3.28 7.79 5.69
CA LEU A 10 2.12 8.64 5.90
C LEU A 10 1.38 8.26 7.19
N CYS A 11 1.11 6.96 7.36
CA CYS A 11 0.45 6.45 8.56
C CYS A 11 0.71 4.95 8.77
N CYS A 12 0.45 4.48 10.00
CA CYS A 12 0.39 3.06 10.31
C CYS A 12 -0.97 2.74 10.95
N GLY A 13 -1.59 1.65 10.51
CA GLY A 13 -2.85 1.18 11.06
C GLY A 13 -2.64 0.53 12.44
N GLN A 14 -3.75 0.22 13.11
CA GLN A 14 -3.70 -0.50 14.37
C GLN A 14 -3.11 -1.91 14.19
N THR A 15 -2.33 -2.38 15.16
CA THR A 15 -1.85 -3.76 15.17
C THR A 15 -2.99 -4.72 15.51
N ARG A 16 -2.83 -5.97 15.08
CA ARG A 16 -3.76 -7.07 15.35
C ARG A 16 -2.96 -8.33 15.66
N SER A 17 -3.62 -9.32 16.23
CA SER A 17 -3.06 -10.66 16.37
C SER A 17 -2.54 -11.17 15.03
N GLY A 18 -1.38 -11.83 15.02
CA GLY A 18 -0.80 -12.42 13.81
C GLY A 18 -1.63 -13.55 13.19
N SER A 19 -2.65 -14.05 13.91
CA SER A 19 -3.63 -15.01 13.38
C SER A 19 -4.68 -14.37 12.45
N ILE A 20 -4.83 -13.04 12.47
CA ILE A 20 -5.76 -12.33 11.60
C ILE A 20 -5.09 -12.09 10.25
N HIS A 21 -5.72 -12.57 9.18
CA HIS A 21 -5.24 -12.34 7.82
C HIS A 21 -5.22 -10.83 7.49
N ASP A 22 -4.14 -10.36 6.85
CA ASP A 22 -3.93 -8.94 6.54
C ASP A 22 -5.11 -8.29 5.80
N LEU A 23 -5.67 -9.00 4.81
CA LEU A 23 -6.89 -8.58 4.10
C LEU A 23 -8.08 -8.33 5.04
N THR A 24 -8.29 -9.21 6.03
CA THR A 24 -9.36 -9.07 7.03
C THR A 24 -9.11 -7.87 7.93
N GLN A 25 -7.87 -7.68 8.38
CA GLN A 25 -7.49 -6.52 9.19
C GLN A 25 -7.75 -5.21 8.44
N VAL A 26 -7.37 -5.13 7.17
CA VAL A 26 -7.58 -3.92 6.35
C VAL A 26 -9.06 -3.60 6.15
N ARG A 27 -9.90 -4.64 5.96
CA ARG A 27 -11.36 -4.48 5.90
C ARG A 27 -11.92 -3.94 7.22
N GLN A 28 -11.53 -4.55 8.34
CA GLN A 28 -11.96 -4.10 9.67
C GLN A 28 -11.47 -2.68 10.02
N ALA A 29 -10.34 -2.26 9.45
CA ALA A 29 -9.82 -0.91 9.60
C ALA A 29 -10.58 0.15 8.78
N GLY A 30 -11.54 -0.27 7.96
CA GLY A 30 -12.39 0.62 7.17
C GLY A 30 -11.69 1.25 5.95
N LEU A 31 -10.64 0.60 5.41
CA LEU A 31 -9.87 1.18 4.29
C LEU A 31 -10.74 1.35 3.03
N VAL A 32 -11.61 0.38 2.75
CA VAL A 32 -12.45 0.37 1.55
C VAL A 32 -13.41 1.56 1.58
N GLU A 33 -14.07 1.74 2.71
CA GLU A 33 -15.03 2.83 2.97
C GLU A 33 -14.32 4.18 2.90
N ARG A 34 -13.12 4.31 3.45
CA ARG A 34 -12.34 5.55 3.38
C ARG A 34 -11.92 5.89 1.96
N LEU A 35 -11.48 4.92 1.16
CA LEU A 35 -11.10 5.15 -0.23
C LEU A 35 -12.30 5.55 -1.09
N ALA A 36 -13.50 5.06 -0.78
CA ALA A 36 -14.72 5.50 -1.44
C ALA A 36 -15.03 6.99 -1.21
N LEU A 37 -14.61 7.54 -0.06
CA LEU A 37 -14.79 8.96 0.29
C LEU A 37 -13.69 9.88 -0.26
N ILE A 38 -12.57 9.32 -0.73
CA ILE A 38 -11.39 10.09 -1.18
C ILE A 38 -11.05 9.70 -2.62
N PRO A 39 -11.79 10.24 -3.62
CA PRO A 39 -11.54 9.93 -5.02
C PRO A 39 -10.15 10.41 -5.46
N GLY A 40 -9.57 9.71 -6.43
CA GLY A 40 -8.27 10.07 -7.02
C GLY A 40 -7.04 9.56 -6.28
N VAL A 41 -7.20 8.84 -5.17
CA VAL A 41 -6.09 8.16 -4.48
C VAL A 41 -5.93 6.74 -5.00
N THR A 42 -4.71 6.37 -5.40
CA THR A 42 -4.36 5.00 -5.79
C THR A 42 -3.32 4.44 -4.83
N LEU A 43 -3.59 3.24 -4.29
CA LEU A 43 -2.67 2.51 -3.42
C LEU A 43 -2.06 1.33 -4.18
N LEU A 44 -0.74 1.19 -4.09
CA LEU A 44 -0.05 -0.04 -4.49
C LEU A 44 0.07 -0.94 -3.27
N ALA A 45 -0.45 -2.15 -3.36
CA ALA A 45 -0.45 -3.11 -2.26
C ALA A 45 0.25 -4.41 -2.65
N ASP A 46 0.76 -5.15 -1.67
CA ASP A 46 1.35 -6.47 -1.90
C ASP A 46 0.30 -7.54 -2.30
N ALA A 47 0.76 -8.69 -2.79
CA ALA A 47 -0.08 -9.83 -3.14
C ALA A 47 -0.95 -10.35 -1.99
N GLY A 48 -0.54 -10.18 -0.72
CA GLY A 48 -1.36 -10.53 0.45
C GLY A 48 -2.69 -9.77 0.55
N TYR A 49 -2.84 -8.67 -0.20
CA TYR A 49 -4.06 -7.85 -0.23
C TYR A 49 -4.94 -8.10 -1.47
N GLN A 50 -4.68 -9.19 -2.21
CA GLN A 50 -5.51 -9.58 -3.34
C GLN A 50 -7.00 -9.63 -2.95
N GLY A 51 -7.84 -9.08 -3.83
CA GLY A 51 -9.28 -8.90 -3.59
C GLY A 51 -9.67 -7.47 -3.19
N LEU A 52 -8.76 -6.62 -2.70
CA LEU A 52 -9.09 -5.22 -2.44
C LEU A 52 -9.38 -4.42 -3.73
N SER A 53 -8.74 -4.78 -4.83
CA SER A 53 -8.92 -4.06 -6.10
C SER A 53 -10.37 -4.05 -6.58
N THR A 54 -11.06 -5.18 -6.47
CA THR A 54 -12.48 -5.29 -6.85
C THR A 54 -13.39 -4.53 -5.88
N GLN A 55 -13.06 -4.53 -4.58
CA GLN A 55 -13.83 -3.84 -3.54
C GLN A 55 -13.67 -2.31 -3.57
N THR A 56 -12.60 -1.81 -4.20
CA THR A 56 -12.24 -0.39 -4.22
C THR A 56 -12.33 0.22 -5.61
N ALA A 57 -13.06 -0.42 -6.53
CA ALA A 57 -13.18 0.01 -7.93
C ALA A 57 -11.82 0.32 -8.60
N GLY A 58 -10.78 -0.46 -8.26
CA GLY A 58 -9.43 -0.30 -8.79
C GLY A 58 -8.54 0.70 -8.04
N ALA A 59 -9.02 1.39 -7.00
CA ALA A 59 -8.21 2.31 -6.22
C ALA A 59 -7.05 1.60 -5.49
N VAL A 60 -7.22 0.33 -5.11
CA VAL A 60 -6.12 -0.52 -4.65
C VAL A 60 -5.65 -1.41 -5.80
N VAL A 61 -4.39 -1.28 -6.18
CA VAL A 61 -3.75 -2.11 -7.22
C VAL A 61 -2.86 -3.13 -6.54
N THR A 62 -3.16 -4.41 -6.78
CA THR A 62 -2.39 -5.55 -6.28
C THR A 62 -1.73 -6.31 -7.44
N PRO A 63 -0.61 -7.01 -7.22
CA PRO A 63 -0.01 -7.85 -8.23
C PRO A 63 -1.01 -8.89 -8.75
N ARG A 64 -1.06 -9.05 -10.08
CA ARG A 64 -1.81 -10.15 -10.70
C ARG A 64 -1.12 -11.47 -10.32
N PRO A 65 -1.89 -12.50 -9.93
CA PRO A 65 -1.33 -13.80 -9.54
C PRO A 65 -0.41 -14.38 -10.61
N ALA A 66 0.61 -15.14 -10.18
CA ALA A 66 1.35 -15.97 -11.11
C ALA A 66 0.41 -17.01 -11.75
N ARG A 67 0.64 -17.33 -13.03
CA ARG A 67 -0.05 -18.46 -13.65
C ARG A 67 0.37 -19.74 -12.94
N ARG A 68 -0.58 -20.67 -12.74
CA ARG A 68 -0.30 -21.99 -12.18
C ARG A 68 0.65 -22.76 -13.10
N LYS A 69 1.34 -23.75 -12.54
CA LYS A 69 2.29 -24.61 -13.27
C LYS A 69 1.63 -25.35 -14.44
N ASP A 70 0.37 -25.76 -14.26
CA ASP A 70 -0.48 -26.40 -15.28
C ASP A 70 -1.73 -25.55 -15.54
N PRO A 71 -1.60 -24.44 -16.30
CA PRO A 71 -2.73 -23.57 -16.58
C PRO A 71 -3.60 -24.16 -17.70
N ILE A 72 -4.91 -23.89 -17.63
CA ILE A 72 -5.80 -24.11 -18.77
C ILE A 72 -5.23 -23.35 -19.98
N PRO A 73 -5.20 -23.94 -21.19
CA PRO A 73 -4.75 -23.24 -22.38
C PRO A 73 -5.51 -21.92 -22.56
N VAL A 74 -4.77 -20.82 -22.68
CA VAL A 74 -5.33 -19.48 -22.91
C VAL A 74 -4.71 -18.94 -24.19
N PHE A 75 -5.48 -18.18 -24.96
CA PHE A 75 -4.98 -17.54 -26.18
C PHE A 75 -3.66 -16.78 -25.94
N PRO A 76 -2.66 -16.89 -26.85
CA PRO A 76 -1.36 -16.26 -26.68
C PRO A 76 -1.41 -14.76 -26.39
N ALA A 77 -2.34 -14.03 -27.02
CA ALA A 77 -2.54 -12.60 -26.78
C ALA A 77 -2.94 -12.30 -25.33
N VAL A 78 -3.83 -13.11 -24.73
CA VAL A 78 -4.24 -12.99 -23.33
C VAL A 78 -3.07 -13.31 -22.39
N ALA A 79 -2.22 -14.26 -22.78
CA ALA A 79 -0.99 -14.57 -22.06
C ALA A 79 0.01 -13.41 -22.04
N ALA A 80 0.26 -12.82 -23.21
CA ALA A 80 1.13 -11.67 -23.34
C ALA A 80 0.62 -10.47 -22.55
N ALA A 81 -0.68 -10.16 -22.63
CA ALA A 81 -1.30 -9.06 -21.87
C ALA A 81 -1.18 -9.26 -20.35
N HIS A 82 -1.45 -10.48 -19.86
CA HIS A 82 -1.30 -10.83 -18.44
C HIS A 82 0.16 -10.67 -17.97
N GLU A 83 1.13 -11.08 -18.79
CA GLU A 83 2.55 -10.95 -18.48
C GLU A 83 3.01 -9.48 -18.47
N ALA A 84 2.54 -8.68 -19.43
CA ALA A 84 2.83 -7.25 -19.51
C ALA A 84 2.30 -6.51 -18.28
N GLU A 85 1.07 -6.80 -17.85
CA GLU A 85 0.46 -6.22 -16.65
C GLU A 85 1.27 -6.58 -15.39
N ARG A 86 1.66 -7.86 -15.22
CA ARG A 86 2.52 -8.28 -14.10
C ARG A 86 3.85 -7.54 -14.09
N ARG A 87 4.49 -7.39 -15.25
CA ARG A 87 5.79 -6.71 -15.37
C ARG A 87 5.68 -5.21 -15.02
N ALA A 88 4.63 -4.55 -15.52
CA ALA A 88 4.34 -3.16 -15.20
C ALA A 88 4.03 -2.93 -13.71
N HIS A 89 3.44 -3.93 -13.05
CA HIS A 89 3.24 -3.88 -11.60
C HIS A 89 4.55 -4.15 -10.84
N ALA A 90 5.32 -5.16 -11.23
CA ALA A 90 6.58 -5.55 -10.58
C ALA A 90 7.58 -4.37 -10.54
N SER A 91 7.69 -3.58 -11.61
CA SER A 91 8.57 -2.40 -11.63
C SER A 91 8.18 -1.32 -10.62
N LYS A 92 6.90 -1.24 -10.23
CA LYS A 92 6.41 -0.29 -9.21
C LYS A 92 6.53 -0.85 -7.80
N ARG A 93 6.57 -2.18 -7.66
CA ARG A 93 6.52 -2.91 -6.39
C ARG A 93 7.75 -2.71 -5.50
N ILE A 94 8.88 -2.32 -6.09
CA ILE A 94 10.09 -1.89 -5.36
C ILE A 94 9.76 -0.83 -4.30
N ARG A 95 8.83 0.10 -4.60
CA ARG A 95 8.42 1.13 -3.62
C ARG A 95 7.68 0.55 -2.42
N VAL A 96 6.85 -0.47 -2.64
CA VAL A 96 6.13 -1.18 -1.57
C VAL A 96 7.13 -1.90 -0.68
N GLU A 97 8.11 -2.59 -1.29
CA GLU A 97 9.16 -3.31 -0.59
C GLU A 97 10.05 -2.35 0.21
N HIS A 98 10.40 -1.18 -0.34
CA HIS A 98 11.10 -0.13 0.39
C HIS A 98 10.29 0.37 1.60
N GLY A 99 8.99 0.66 1.44
CA GLY A 99 8.15 1.07 2.57
C GLY A 99 8.11 0.04 3.70
N ILE A 100 7.99 -1.25 3.35
CA ILE A 100 8.07 -2.36 4.32
C ILE A 100 9.45 -2.43 4.97
N GLY A 101 10.52 -2.32 4.17
CA GLY A 101 11.90 -2.32 4.64
C GLY A 101 12.16 -1.18 5.63
N HIS A 102 11.70 0.03 5.32
CA HIS A 102 11.80 1.18 6.20
C HIS A 102 11.16 0.91 7.57
N LEU A 103 9.92 0.40 7.60
CA LEU A 103 9.25 0.06 8.86
C LEU A 103 10.03 -0.98 9.66
N LYS A 104 10.53 -2.03 9.00
CA LYS A 104 11.33 -3.09 9.65
C LYS A 104 12.66 -2.57 10.19
N ASN A 105 13.25 -1.58 9.52
CA ASN A 105 14.55 -1.01 9.86
C ASN A 105 14.48 0.16 10.86
N TRP A 106 13.28 0.57 11.31
CA TRP A 106 13.16 1.59 12.33
C TRP A 106 13.82 1.14 13.63
N GLN A 107 14.98 1.71 13.92
CA GLN A 107 15.75 1.46 15.14
C GLN A 107 14.93 1.71 16.41
N ALA A 108 13.93 2.59 16.36
CA ALA A 108 12.96 2.83 17.44
C ALA A 108 12.19 1.55 17.83
N LEU A 109 11.80 0.73 16.85
CA LEU A 109 11.15 -0.56 17.07
C LEU A 109 12.17 -1.66 17.38
N SER A 110 13.38 -1.58 16.82
CA SER A 110 14.46 -2.54 17.10
C SER A 110 14.94 -2.50 18.56
N ARG A 111 14.79 -1.36 19.26
CA ARG A 111 15.04 -1.24 20.70
C ARG A 111 13.87 -1.73 21.56
N HIS A 112 12.69 -1.87 20.97
CA HIS A 112 11.49 -2.35 21.63
C HIS A 112 11.36 -3.87 21.48
N LEU A 113 12.38 -4.61 21.96
CA LEU A 113 12.35 -6.08 22.07
C LEU A 113 11.62 -6.56 23.35
N GLY A 114 11.11 -5.63 24.16
CA GLY A 114 10.42 -5.88 25.43
C GLY A 114 8.92 -6.23 25.29
N ARG A 115 8.15 -5.99 26.36
CA ARG A 115 6.71 -6.32 26.49
C ARG A 115 5.89 -5.85 25.28
N ARG A 116 5.43 -6.82 24.48
CA ARG A 116 4.63 -6.58 23.27
C ARG A 116 3.20 -6.13 23.55
N ASP A 117 2.81 -6.09 24.83
CA ASP A 117 1.48 -5.72 25.33
C ASP A 117 1.04 -4.32 24.89
N HIS A 118 1.99 -3.43 24.57
CA HIS A 118 1.71 -2.04 24.15
C HIS A 118 2.07 -1.76 22.68
N LEU A 119 2.38 -2.80 21.90
CA LEU A 119 2.81 -2.64 20.50
C LEU A 119 1.72 -1.97 19.64
N ASP A 120 0.45 -2.19 19.97
CA ASP A 120 -0.72 -1.57 19.36
C ASP A 120 -0.79 -0.05 19.55
N THR A 121 -0.23 0.45 20.64
CA THR A 121 -0.16 1.88 20.95
C THR A 121 1.15 2.49 20.47
N ILE A 122 2.27 1.80 20.68
CA ILE A 122 3.61 2.29 20.35
C ILE A 122 3.80 2.40 18.83
N LEU A 123 3.36 1.40 18.06
CA LEU A 123 3.59 1.38 16.62
C LEU A 123 2.91 2.57 15.89
N PRO A 124 1.62 2.87 16.12
CA PRO A 124 0.99 4.06 15.55
C PRO A 124 1.56 5.37 16.08
N ALA A 125 1.98 5.43 17.35
CA ALA A 125 2.59 6.64 17.93
C ALA A 125 3.94 6.97 17.30
N VAL A 126 4.83 5.98 17.19
CA VAL A 126 6.12 6.13 16.50
C VAL A 126 5.90 6.46 15.03
N ALA A 127 4.94 5.81 14.37
CA ALA A 127 4.56 6.13 13.00
C ALA A 127 4.11 7.60 12.84
N GLY A 128 3.24 8.09 13.74
CA GLY A 128 2.80 9.49 13.73
C GLY A 128 3.96 10.47 13.93
N LEU A 129 4.87 10.17 14.86
CA LEU A 129 6.06 10.99 15.10
C LEU A 129 7.01 11.02 13.89
N VAL A 130 7.34 9.86 13.32
CA VAL A 130 8.20 9.75 12.13
C VAL A 130 7.57 10.48 10.95
N SER A 131 6.27 10.27 10.71
CA SER A 131 5.53 11.00 9.67
C SER A 131 5.68 12.51 9.90
N SER A 132 5.36 13.00 11.11
CA SER A 132 5.44 14.43 11.44
C SER A 132 6.84 15.02 11.24
N GLN A 133 7.89 14.27 11.59
CA GLN A 133 9.28 14.69 11.37
C GLN A 133 9.63 14.78 9.89
N GLU A 134 9.30 13.77 9.10
CA GLU A 134 9.54 13.73 7.65
C GLU A 134 8.81 14.89 6.94
N TRP A 135 7.60 15.24 7.39
CA TRP A 135 6.82 16.36 6.86
C TRP A 135 7.34 17.73 7.32
N ALA A 136 7.73 17.88 8.60
CA ALA A 136 8.24 19.14 9.14
C ALA A 136 9.57 19.58 8.52
N LEU A 137 10.38 18.63 8.07
CA LEU A 137 11.64 18.91 7.38
C LEU A 137 11.45 19.41 5.93
N ARG A 138 10.21 19.44 5.40
CA ARG A 138 9.92 19.79 4.00
C ARG A 138 8.58 20.54 3.83
N PRO A 139 8.49 21.79 4.31
CA PRO A 139 7.26 22.60 4.22
C PRO A 139 6.82 22.87 2.77
N GLU A 140 7.72 22.84 1.79
CA GLU A 140 7.42 23.05 0.37
C GLU A 140 6.41 22.04 -0.24
N LEU A 141 6.23 20.85 0.34
CA LEU A 141 5.28 19.84 -0.15
C LEU A 141 3.86 19.99 0.41
N VAL A 142 3.66 20.82 1.44
CA VAL A 142 2.35 21.03 2.10
C VAL A 142 1.39 21.85 1.21
N HIS A 143 1.91 22.56 0.20
CA HIS A 143 1.15 23.51 -0.62
C HIS A 143 0.96 23.13 -2.09
N HIS A 144 1.27 21.90 -2.51
CA HIS A 144 1.00 21.53 -3.91
C HIS A 144 -0.45 21.02 -4.05
N PRO A 145 -1.36 21.77 -4.69
CA PRO A 145 -2.69 21.22 -5.00
C PRO A 145 -2.51 20.00 -5.90
N PRO A 146 -3.37 18.97 -5.80
CA PRO A 146 -3.30 17.82 -6.69
C PRO A 146 -3.36 18.31 -8.14
N ARG A 147 -2.33 18.00 -8.92
CA ARG A 147 -2.26 18.35 -10.35
C ARG A 147 -3.46 17.69 -11.03
N ALA A 148 -4.42 18.49 -11.47
CA ALA A 148 -5.58 18.02 -12.20
C ALA A 148 -5.13 17.17 -13.40
N LEU A 149 -5.63 15.94 -13.48
CA LEU A 149 -5.45 15.11 -14.66
C LEU A 149 -6.13 15.83 -15.83
N PRO A 150 -5.48 15.95 -17.01
CA PRO A 150 -6.11 16.57 -18.17
C PRO A 150 -7.36 15.75 -18.53
N ALA A 151 -8.51 16.44 -18.62
CA ALA A 151 -9.73 15.85 -19.12
C ALA A 151 -9.47 15.33 -20.53
N GLY A 152 -9.57 14.01 -20.72
CA GLY A 152 -9.47 13.39 -22.02
C GLY A 152 -10.54 13.99 -22.94
N THR A 153 -10.10 14.57 -24.05
CA THR A 153 -10.97 15.04 -25.12
C THR A 153 -11.70 13.83 -25.69
N ALA A 154 -13.02 13.81 -25.56
CA ALA A 154 -13.86 12.87 -26.28
C ALA A 154 -13.76 13.19 -27.78
N ALA A 155 -13.41 12.16 -28.57
CA ALA A 155 -13.57 12.12 -30.01
C ALA A 155 -14.54 10.97 -30.32
#